data_AF-E9H7X3-F1
#
_entry.id   AF-E9H7X3-F1
#
_cell.length_a   1.000
_cell.length_b   1.000
_cell.length_c   1.000
_cell.angle_alpha   90.00
_cell.angle_beta   90.00
_cell.angle_gamma   90.00
#
_symmetry.space_group_name_H-M   'P 1'
#
loop_
_entity.id
_entity.type
_entity.pdbx_description
1 polymer ?
#
loop_
_entity_poly.entity_id
_entity_poly.type
_entity_poly.pdbx_seq_one_letter_code
_entity_poly.pdbx_strand_id
1 'polypeptide(L)'
;MAMLLPASFGASRRMNDSHDIRKNLRFRNAELAQEHPEGSTNDYCVTFELTKVSKACHKEKVFNSLTDGGVVCVRCEHKATRDYLGGRCGGHGVPGRITRWTSLTNVECHGKWLRRPDESHEVSSSTCSCDEDALLIFV
;
A
#
# COMPACT_ATOMS: atom_id res chain seq x y z
N MET A 1 3.81 -9.92 6.27
CA MET A 1 3.27 -8.82 7.09
C MET A 1 3.26 -7.57 6.24
N ALA A 2 2.22 -6.73 6.34
CA ALA A 2 2.14 -5.47 5.61
C ALA A 2 2.80 -4.33 6.39
N MET A 3 3.43 -3.42 5.66
CA MET A 3 3.98 -2.17 6.19
C MET A 3 3.28 -1.02 5.49
N LEU A 4 2.80 -0.06 6.28
CA LEU A 4 1.93 1.00 5.81
C LEU A 4 2.49 2.38 6.09
N LEU A 5 2.20 3.28 5.17
CA LEU A 5 2.39 4.72 5.33
C LEU A 5 1.11 5.46 4.95
N PRO A 6 0.90 6.66 5.50
CA PRO A 6 -0.09 7.60 4.97
C PRO A 6 0.15 7.91 3.49
N ALA A 7 -0.91 8.05 2.69
CA ALA A 7 -0.79 8.38 1.27
C ALA A 7 -0.11 9.72 0.98
N SER A 8 -0.08 10.65 1.93
CA SER A 8 0.69 11.90 1.83
C SER A 8 2.18 11.66 1.58
N PHE A 9 2.76 10.55 2.06
CA PHE A 9 4.13 10.15 1.76
C PHE A 9 4.32 9.60 0.34
N GLY A 10 3.22 9.24 -0.34
CA GLY A 10 3.20 8.86 -1.75
C GLY A 10 3.27 10.08 -2.69
N ALA A 11 2.70 11.23 -2.29
CA ALA A 11 2.64 12.42 -3.13
C ALA A 11 4.04 12.92 -3.58
N SER A 12 5.04 12.86 -2.68
CA SER A 12 6.43 13.21 -3.02
C SER A 12 7.01 12.36 -4.15
N ARG A 13 6.57 11.10 -4.33
CA ARG A 13 7.02 10.22 -5.43
C ARG A 13 6.49 10.64 -6.80
N ARG A 14 5.42 11.45 -6.83
CA ARG A 14 4.75 11.90 -8.06
C ARG A 14 5.10 13.35 -8.42
N MET A 15 5.82 14.06 -7.55
CA MET A 15 6.04 15.51 -7.70
C MET A 15 7.09 15.87 -8.77
N ASN A 16 8.04 14.98 -9.09
CA ASN A 16 9.02 15.18 -10.17
C ASN A 16 9.73 13.87 -10.53
N ASP A 17 9.26 13.13 -11.55
CA ASP A 17 9.88 11.85 -11.95
C ASP A 17 11.31 12.02 -12.49
N SER A 18 11.63 13.20 -13.04
CA SER A 18 12.97 13.53 -13.57
C SER A 18 14.03 13.77 -12.48
N HIS A 19 13.62 14.12 -11.25
CA HIS A 19 14.53 14.37 -10.12
C HIS A 19 14.41 13.31 -9.00
N ASP A 20 13.71 12.21 -9.25
CA ASP A 20 13.62 11.12 -8.27
C ASP A 20 15.00 10.44 -8.14
N ILE A 21 15.72 10.76 -7.05
CA ILE A 21 17.04 10.19 -6.74
C ILE A 21 17.03 8.65 -6.74
N ARG A 22 15.86 8.02 -6.56
CA ARG A 22 15.69 6.56 -6.61
C ARG A 22 15.90 6.00 -8.00
N LYS A 23 15.57 6.74 -9.06
CA LYS A 23 15.82 6.30 -10.44
C LYS A 23 17.32 6.12 -10.67
N ASN A 24 18.13 7.07 -10.17
CA ASN A 24 19.60 6.99 -10.23
C ASN A 24 20.17 5.84 -9.37
N LEU A 25 19.56 5.54 -8.22
CA LEU A 25 19.96 4.41 -7.38
C LEU A 25 19.61 3.06 -8.03
N ARG A 26 18.49 2.98 -8.74
CA ARG A 26 18.09 1.80 -9.55
C ARG A 26 19.04 1.60 -10.73
N PHE A 27 19.44 2.66 -11.42
CA PHE A 27 20.43 2.60 -12.50
C PHE A 27 21.78 2.03 -12.05
N ARG A 28 22.25 2.35 -10.83
CA ARG A 28 23.50 1.78 -10.29
C ARG A 28 23.39 0.29 -9.94
N ASN A 29 22.18 -0.16 -9.62
CA ASN A 29 21.86 -1.55 -9.32
C ASN A 29 21.15 -2.22 -10.50
N ALA A 30 21.45 -1.85 -11.75
CA ALA A 30 20.74 -2.33 -12.94
C ALA A 30 20.75 -3.88 -13.07
N GLU A 31 21.77 -4.57 -12.58
CA GLU A 31 21.80 -6.04 -12.53
C GLU A 31 20.83 -6.65 -11.50
N LEU A 32 20.39 -5.88 -10.50
CA LEU A 32 19.42 -6.27 -9.46
C LEU A 32 18.03 -5.63 -9.68
N ALA A 33 17.97 -4.53 -10.43
CA ALA A 33 16.74 -3.88 -10.82
C ALA A 33 16.14 -4.69 -11.96
N GLN A 34 15.33 -5.69 -11.61
CA GLN A 34 14.42 -6.34 -12.56
C GLN A 34 13.64 -5.23 -13.28
N GLU A 35 13.98 -5.03 -14.55
CA GLU A 35 13.30 -4.08 -15.42
C GLU A 35 11.86 -4.55 -15.59
N HIS A 36 10.94 -3.90 -14.88
CA HIS A 36 9.53 -3.94 -15.22
C HIS A 36 9.40 -3.40 -16.66
N PRO A 37 8.74 -4.12 -17.59
CA PRO A 37 8.49 -3.60 -18.92
C PRO A 37 7.72 -2.28 -18.78
N GLU A 38 8.21 -1.23 -19.43
CA GLU A 38 7.73 0.17 -19.37
C GLU A 38 6.31 0.35 -19.94
N GLY A 39 5.33 -0.38 -19.41
CA GLY A 39 3.96 -0.37 -19.92
C GLY A 39 2.89 -0.80 -18.92
N SER A 40 3.21 -1.41 -17.77
CA SER A 40 2.19 -1.72 -16.76
C SER A 40 2.17 -0.67 -15.64
N THR A 41 1.55 0.48 -15.87
CA THR A 41 1.24 1.49 -14.85
C THR A 41 0.11 1.05 -13.91
N ASN A 42 0.10 -0.22 -13.50
CA ASN A 42 -1.03 -0.78 -12.76
C ASN A 42 -0.82 -0.60 -11.26
N ASP A 43 -0.92 0.65 -10.82
CA ASP A 43 -1.31 0.94 -9.45
C ASP A 43 -2.66 0.24 -9.20
N TYR A 44 -2.80 -0.44 -8.06
CA TYR A 44 -4.07 -1.09 -7.69
C TYR A 44 -4.37 -0.88 -6.22
N CYS A 45 -5.64 -0.98 -5.84
CA CYS A 45 -6.07 -0.84 -4.45
C CYS A 45 -6.65 -2.13 -3.90
N VAL A 46 -6.53 -2.27 -2.59
CA VAL A 46 -7.00 -3.43 -1.84
C VAL A 46 -7.75 -2.96 -0.62
N THR A 47 -8.95 -3.48 -0.45
CA THR A 47 -9.77 -3.20 0.72
C THR A 47 -9.59 -4.26 1.79
N PHE A 48 -9.42 -3.81 3.03
CA PHE A 48 -9.26 -4.66 4.19
C PHE A 48 -10.27 -4.30 5.26
N GLU A 49 -10.81 -5.31 5.92
CA GLU A 49 -11.59 -5.16 7.14
C GLU A 49 -10.67 -5.32 8.35
N LEU A 50 -10.67 -4.33 9.23
CA LEU A 50 -9.83 -4.29 10.42
C LEU A 50 -10.41 -5.21 11.49
N THR A 51 -9.70 -6.29 11.79
CA THR A 51 -10.10 -7.23 12.87
C THR A 51 -9.52 -6.85 14.23
N LYS A 52 -8.42 -6.09 14.23
CA LYS A 52 -7.79 -5.57 15.44
C LYS A 52 -6.92 -4.35 15.10
N VAL A 53 -7.06 -3.29 15.87
CA VAL A 53 -6.24 -2.07 15.83
C VAL A 53 -5.64 -1.84 17.22
N SER A 54 -4.34 -1.54 17.29
CA SER A 54 -3.71 -1.20 18.56
C SER A 54 -4.11 0.21 19.02
N LYS A 55 -4.21 0.41 20.34
CA LYS A 55 -4.56 1.72 20.91
C LYS A 55 -3.58 2.84 20.54
N ALA A 56 -2.35 2.49 20.20
CA ALA A 56 -1.32 3.46 19.81
C ALA A 56 -1.63 4.13 18.46
N CYS A 57 -2.47 3.53 17.61
CA CYS A 57 -2.91 4.15 16.36
C CYS A 57 -3.70 5.44 16.58
N HIS A 58 -4.45 5.55 17.69
CA HIS A 58 -5.19 6.76 18.04
C HIS A 58 -4.32 7.94 18.49
N LYS A 59 -3.01 7.73 18.67
CA LYS A 59 -2.04 8.82 18.91
C LYS A 59 -1.73 9.60 17.63
N GLU A 60 -1.90 8.99 16.44
CA GLU A 60 -1.59 9.61 15.16
C GLU A 60 -2.86 10.03 14.41
N LYS A 61 -2.89 11.27 13.91
CA LYS A 61 -4.08 11.83 13.24
C LYS A 61 -4.57 10.96 12.06
N VAL A 62 -3.65 10.41 11.27
CA VAL A 62 -3.98 9.59 10.09
C VAL A 62 -4.58 8.24 10.49
N PHE A 63 -4.10 7.63 11.58
CA PHE A 63 -4.56 6.32 12.03
C PHE A 63 -5.66 6.39 13.10
N ASN A 64 -6.02 7.58 13.56
CA ASN A 64 -6.98 7.77 14.64
C ASN A 64 -8.41 7.31 14.29
N SER A 65 -8.78 7.37 13.02
CA SER A 65 -10.05 6.88 12.50
C SER A 65 -10.11 5.35 12.36
N LEU A 66 -8.98 4.65 12.46
CA LEU A 66 -8.96 3.19 12.35
C LEU A 66 -9.59 2.58 13.60
N THR A 67 -10.63 1.79 13.39
CA THR A 67 -11.39 1.11 14.45
C THR A 67 -11.59 -0.36 14.09
N ASP A 68 -11.78 -1.20 15.11
CA ASP A 68 -12.12 -2.61 14.91
C ASP A 68 -13.47 -2.72 14.17
N GLY A 69 -13.55 -3.57 13.15
CA GLY A 69 -14.67 -3.67 12.21
C GLY A 69 -14.66 -2.64 11.08
N GLY A 70 -13.78 -1.62 11.16
CA GLY A 70 -13.66 -0.60 10.12
C GLY A 70 -13.07 -1.15 8.82
N VAL A 71 -13.38 -0.51 7.70
CA VAL A 71 -12.80 -0.85 6.38
C VAL A 71 -11.76 0.20 6.01
N VAL A 72 -10.60 -0.26 5.55
CA VAL A 72 -9.52 0.60 5.07
C VAL A 72 -9.13 0.20 3.66
N CYS A 73 -8.74 1.19 2.86
CA CYS A 73 -8.23 1.01 1.53
C CYS A 73 -6.73 1.27 1.49
N VAL A 74 -5.99 0.34 0.88
CA VAL A 74 -4.54 0.43 0.76
C VAL A 74 -4.15 0.37 -0.71
N ARG A 75 -3.46 1.40 -1.18
CA ARG A 75 -2.95 1.48 -2.54
C ARG A 75 -1.58 0.79 -2.64
N CYS A 76 -1.47 -0.10 -3.61
CA CYS A 76 -0.21 -0.62 -4.11
C CYS A 76 0.21 0.21 -5.32
N GLU A 77 1.27 0.99 -5.14
CA GLU A 77 1.87 1.74 -6.25
C GLU A 77 2.80 0.82 -7.04
N HIS A 78 2.86 0.99 -8.36
CA HIS A 78 3.70 0.19 -9.25
C HIS A 78 5.17 0.19 -8.80
N LYS A 79 5.67 1.30 -8.25
CA LYS A 79 7.05 1.34 -7.72
C LYS A 79 7.29 0.43 -6.49
N ALA A 80 6.23 -0.05 -5.82
CA ALA A 80 6.25 -0.94 -4.65
C ALA A 80 5.86 -2.40 -4.98
N THR A 81 5.52 -2.71 -6.23
CA THR A 81 5.25 -4.08 -6.66
C THR A 81 6.53 -4.91 -6.70
N ARG A 82 6.38 -6.23 -6.60
CA ARG A 82 7.50 -7.17 -6.69
C ARG A 82 7.18 -8.28 -7.70
N ASP A 83 8.08 -8.54 -8.63
CA ASP A 83 7.87 -9.52 -9.71
C ASP A 83 7.71 -10.95 -9.20
N TYR A 84 8.52 -11.34 -8.21
CA TYR A 84 8.38 -12.66 -7.59
C TYR A 84 7.04 -12.84 -6.86
N LEU A 85 6.30 -11.76 -6.59
CA LEU A 85 4.94 -11.79 -6.07
C LEU A 85 3.88 -11.69 -7.18
N GLY A 86 4.26 -11.72 -8.45
CA GLY A 86 3.38 -11.57 -9.60
C GLY A 86 2.80 -10.15 -9.73
N GLY A 87 3.65 -9.13 -9.54
CA GLY A 87 3.22 -7.73 -9.63
C GLY A 87 2.40 -7.24 -8.42
N ARG A 88 2.54 -7.89 -7.27
CA ARG A 88 1.81 -7.53 -6.03
C ARG A 88 2.73 -6.85 -5.01
N CYS A 89 2.17 -5.97 -4.19
CA CYS A 89 2.88 -5.39 -3.05
C CYS A 89 3.11 -6.40 -1.93
N GLY A 90 4.21 -6.21 -1.21
CA GLY A 90 4.51 -6.97 0.01
C GLY A 90 3.42 -6.78 1.06
N GLY A 91 2.84 -7.88 1.55
CA GLY A 91 1.78 -7.79 2.56
C GLY A 91 0.40 -7.45 2.03
N HIS A 92 0.16 -7.54 0.71
CA HIS A 92 -1.17 -7.54 0.08
C HIS A 92 -2.14 -8.58 0.73
N GLY A 93 -1.61 -9.56 1.46
CA GLY A 93 -2.42 -10.49 2.23
C GLY A 93 -3.09 -11.54 1.36
N VAL A 94 -3.89 -12.39 2.00
CA VAL A 94 -4.50 -13.57 1.37
C VAL A 94 -6.00 -13.51 1.64
N PRO A 95 -6.86 -13.62 0.61
CA PRO A 95 -8.31 -13.66 0.79
C PRO A 95 -8.71 -14.74 1.80
N GLY A 96 -9.69 -14.43 2.66
CA GLY A 96 -10.19 -15.36 3.68
C GLY A 96 -9.23 -15.66 4.83
N ARG A 97 -8.03 -15.05 4.89
CA ARG A 97 -7.08 -15.21 6.00
C ARG A 97 -6.77 -13.88 6.68
N ILE A 98 -6.81 -13.91 8.02
CA ILE A 98 -6.37 -12.78 8.83
C ILE A 98 -4.85 -12.61 8.67
N THR A 99 -4.43 -11.43 8.24
CA THR A 99 -3.03 -11.04 8.10
C THR A 99 -2.71 -9.85 9.00
N ARG A 100 -1.42 -9.57 9.21
CA ARG A 100 -0.94 -8.51 10.11
C ARG A 100 -0.38 -7.34 9.33
N TRP A 101 -0.56 -6.15 9.90
CA TRP A 101 -0.02 -4.90 9.39
C TRP A 101 0.64 -4.09 10.51
N THR A 102 1.55 -3.19 10.14
CA THR A 102 2.14 -2.17 11.02
C THR A 102 2.26 -0.86 10.28
N SER A 103 2.11 0.24 10.99
CA SER A 103 2.56 1.55 10.51
C SER A 103 4.09 1.62 10.57
N LEU A 104 4.68 2.30 9.59
CA LEU A 104 6.10 2.67 9.62
C LEU A 104 6.37 3.99 10.35
N THR A 105 5.36 4.86 10.52
CA THR A 105 5.51 6.10 11.29
C THR A 105 5.55 5.84 12.79
N ASN A 106 4.88 4.78 13.25
CA ASN A 106 4.89 4.32 14.63
C ASN A 106 4.68 2.80 14.71
N VAL A 107 5.72 2.11 15.17
CA VAL A 107 5.74 0.64 15.33
C VAL A 107 4.75 0.13 16.37
N GLU A 108 4.33 0.97 17.32
CA GLU A 108 3.26 0.62 18.26
C GLU A 108 1.89 0.63 17.59
N CYS A 109 1.70 1.35 16.48
CA CYS A 109 0.48 1.33 15.67
C CYS A 109 0.51 0.13 14.71
N HIS A 110 -0.23 -0.91 15.06
CA HIS A 110 -0.27 -2.16 14.31
C HIS A 110 -1.62 -2.83 14.49
N GLY A 111 -1.85 -3.86 13.68
CA GLY A 111 -3.12 -4.56 13.75
C GLY A 111 -3.18 -5.85 12.95
N LYS A 112 -4.40 -6.35 12.87
CA LYS A 112 -4.77 -7.49 12.06
C LYS A 112 -5.95 -7.10 11.18
N TRP A 113 -5.97 -7.62 9.97
CA TRP A 113 -7.05 -7.36 9.05
C TRP A 113 -7.38 -8.59 8.21
N LEU A 114 -8.52 -8.57 7.56
CA LEU A 114 -8.95 -9.54 6.58
C LEU A 114 -9.05 -8.83 5.23
N ARG A 115 -8.42 -9.39 4.19
CA ARG A 115 -8.62 -8.89 2.84
C ARG A 115 -10.05 -9.21 2.43
N ARG A 116 -10.83 -8.17 2.10
CA ARG A 116 -12.15 -8.37 1.50
C ARG A 116 -11.96 -8.98 0.11
N PRO A 117 -12.85 -9.87 -0.33
CA PRO A 117 -12.85 -10.32 -1.71
C PRO A 117 -12.89 -9.07 -2.59
N ASP A 118 -12.09 -9.08 -3.65
CA ASP A 118 -12.08 -7.97 -4.58
C ASP A 118 -13.52 -7.87 -5.13
N GLU A 119 -14.24 -6.79 -4.84
CA GLU A 119 -15.35 -6.37 -5.69
C GLU A 119 -14.79 -5.78 -7.00
N SER A 120 -13.76 -6.43 -7.53
CA SER A 120 -13.17 -6.12 -8.81
C SER A 120 -14.14 -6.60 -9.87
N HIS A 121 -14.99 -5.68 -10.32
CA HIS A 121 -14.99 -5.49 -11.75
C HIS A 121 -13.53 -5.38 -12.20
N GLU A 122 -13.13 -6.26 -13.13
CA GLU A 122 -11.88 -6.22 -13.89
C GLU A 122 -11.81 -4.95 -14.75
N VAL A 123 -11.97 -3.79 -14.11
CA VAL A 123 -11.85 -2.50 -14.75
C VAL A 123 -10.57 -1.94 -14.17
N SER A 124 -9.55 -1.99 -15.01
CA SER A 124 -8.70 -0.87 -15.42
C SER A 124 -9.20 0.53 -15.04
N SER A 125 -9.56 0.74 -13.77
CA SER A 125 -9.89 2.03 -13.21
C SER A 125 -8.66 2.50 -12.47
N SER A 126 -7.95 3.41 -13.11
CA SER A 126 -6.87 4.23 -12.56
C SER A 126 -7.31 5.10 -11.37
N THR A 127 -8.54 4.94 -10.88
CA THR A 127 -9.13 5.62 -9.74
C THR A 127 -9.64 4.57 -8.76
N CYS A 128 -8.92 4.43 -7.65
CA CYS A 128 -9.44 3.70 -6.50
C CYS A 128 -10.69 4.42 -6.00
N SER A 129 -11.79 3.70 -5.75
CA SER A 129 -13.03 4.27 -5.19
C SER A 129 -12.89 4.64 -3.70
N CYS A 130 -11.67 4.88 -3.25
CA CYS A 130 -11.31 5.15 -1.87
C CYS A 130 -11.11 6.65 -1.76
N ASP A 131 -11.81 7.29 -0.84
CA ASP A 131 -11.66 8.72 -0.56
C ASP A 131 -10.17 9.05 -0.37
N GLU A 132 -9.65 10.04 -1.10
CA GLU A 132 -8.21 10.38 -1.16
C GLU A 132 -7.66 10.73 0.24
N ASP A 133 -8.52 11.19 1.15
CA ASP A 133 -8.19 11.59 2.52
C ASP A 133 -8.04 10.41 3.52
N ALA A 134 -8.40 9.17 3.12
CA ALA A 134 -8.33 7.97 3.97
C ALA A 134 -7.40 6.87 3.40
N LEU A 135 -6.51 7.24 2.49
CA LEU A 135 -5.69 6.29 1.76
C LEU A 135 -4.37 5.95 2.51
N LEU A 136 -4.13 4.65 2.71
CA LEU A 136 -2.82 4.13 3.11
C LEU A 136 -2.09 3.56 1.89
N ILE A 137 -0.77 3.48 1.94
CA ILE A 137 0.04 2.90 0.86
C ILE A 137 0.93 1.78 1.37
N PHE A 138 1.11 0.75 0.55
CA PHE A 138 2.12 -0.28 0.78
C PHE A 138 3.54 0.28 0.54
N VAL A 139 4.51 -0.36 1.17
CA VAL A 139 5.95 -0.06 1.06
C VAL A 139 6.72 -1.31 0.64
#